data_AF-A0A382XGM1-F1
#
_entry.id   AF-A0A382XGM1-F1
#
_cell.length_a   1.000
_cell.length_b   1.000
_cell.length_c   1.000
_cell.angle_alpha   90.00
_cell.angle_beta   90.00
_cell.angle_gamma   90.00
#
_symmetry.space_group_name_H-M   'P 1'
#
loop_
_entity.id
_entity.type
_entity.pdbx_description
1 polymer ?
#
loop_
_entity_poly.entity_id
_entity_poly.type
_entity_poly.pdbx_seq_one_letter_code
_entity_poly.pdbx_strand_id
1 'polypeptide(L)'
;MHDSKITGAYITVNSKTLINLCSNDYLGIVQPKISNKQNQSSSRLVSGNDNSFRILEEKLAKHKSQESSLIFPTGYMANLGVISTLVGKNDLVLSDKLNHASLIEACKLSNAK
;
A
#
# COMPACT_ATOMS: atom_id res chain seq x y z
N MET A 1 14.93 -1.44 -18.91
CA MET A 1 14.45 -2.35 -17.83
C MET A 1 14.93 -3.74 -18.19
N HIS A 2 15.53 -4.48 -17.25
CA HIS A 2 15.91 -5.87 -17.49
C HIS A 2 14.81 -6.78 -16.94
N ASP A 3 14.50 -7.86 -17.65
CA ASP A 3 13.58 -8.87 -17.14
C ASP A 3 14.21 -9.58 -15.94
N SER A 4 13.42 -9.73 -14.88
CA SER A 4 13.86 -10.39 -13.65
C SER A 4 12.82 -11.39 -13.17
N LYS A 5 13.28 -12.53 -12.67
CA LYS A 5 12.43 -13.54 -12.02
C LYS A 5 12.87 -13.76 -10.59
N ILE A 6 11.95 -13.68 -9.64
CA ILE A 6 12.20 -13.92 -8.21
C ILE A 6 11.76 -15.34 -7.86
N THR A 7 12.55 -16.06 -7.06
CA THR A 7 12.19 -17.38 -6.52
C THR A 7 12.78 -17.52 -5.11
N GLY A 8 11.93 -17.38 -4.09
CA GLY A 8 12.37 -17.30 -2.70
C GLY A 8 13.39 -16.16 -2.51
N ALA A 9 14.51 -16.47 -1.86
CA ALA A 9 15.61 -15.53 -1.62
C ALA A 9 16.49 -15.22 -2.84
N TYR A 10 16.16 -15.74 -4.04
CA TYR A 10 16.97 -15.59 -5.24
C TYR A 10 16.28 -14.72 -6.30
N ILE A 11 17.10 -14.03 -7.11
CA ILE A 11 16.68 -13.27 -8.29
C ILE A 11 17.51 -13.70 -9.50
N THR A 12 16.84 -13.97 -10.63
CA THR A 12 17.47 -14.25 -11.92
C THR A 12 17.37 -13.02 -12.79
N VAL A 13 18.53 -12.47 -13.21
CA VAL A 13 18.64 -11.33 -14.13
C VAL A 13 19.68 -11.68 -15.19
N ASN A 14 19.38 -11.44 -16.47
CA ASN A 14 20.28 -11.75 -17.59
C ASN A 14 20.82 -13.20 -17.52
N SER A 15 19.93 -14.15 -17.24
CA SER A 15 20.24 -15.59 -17.08
C SER A 15 21.20 -15.94 -15.92
N LYS A 16 21.53 -15.00 -15.03
CA LYS A 16 22.33 -15.25 -13.83
C LYS A 16 21.45 -15.23 -12.59
N THR A 17 21.58 -16.26 -11.76
CA THR A 17 20.89 -16.35 -10.47
C THR A 17 21.78 -15.79 -9.36
N LEU A 18 21.23 -14.86 -8.58
CA LEU A 18 21.90 -14.12 -7.51
C LEU A 18 21.06 -14.17 -6.24
N ILE A 19 21.67 -13.89 -5.09
CA ILE A 19 20.95 -13.67 -3.83
C ILE A 19 20.23 -12.31 -3.94
N ASN A 20 18.92 -12.28 -3.65
CA ASN A 20 18.10 -11.09 -3.73
C ASN A 20 18.20 -10.26 -2.46
N LEU A 21 19.09 -9.26 -2.47
CA LEU A 21 19.28 -8.30 -1.37
C LEU A 21 18.61 -6.94 -1.64
N CYS A 22 17.67 -6.87 -2.60
CA CYS A 22 16.99 -5.63 -2.99
C CYS A 22 15.45 -5.74 -2.95
N SER A 23 14.92 -6.77 -2.28
CA SER A 23 13.48 -7.01 -2.10
C SER A 23 12.97 -6.42 -0.78
N ASN A 24 11.65 -6.22 -0.70
CA ASN A 24 10.93 -5.90 0.52
C ASN A 24 10.19 -7.12 1.13
N ASP A 25 10.45 -8.33 0.64
CA ASP A 25 9.86 -9.57 1.16
C ASP A 25 10.62 -10.06 2.40
N TYR A 26 10.46 -9.32 3.51
CA TYR A 26 11.20 -9.58 4.75
C TYR A 26 10.87 -10.92 5.42
N LEU A 27 9.66 -11.44 5.18
CA LEU A 27 9.15 -12.65 5.82
C LEU A 27 9.18 -13.88 4.89
N GLY A 28 9.62 -13.72 3.63
CA GLY A 28 9.61 -14.80 2.65
C GLY A 28 8.20 -15.31 2.38
N ILE A 29 7.19 -14.43 2.38
CA ILE A 29 5.78 -14.85 2.28
C ILE A 29 5.56 -15.43 0.89
N VAL A 30 5.20 -16.72 0.85
CA VAL A 30 4.77 -17.36 -0.39
C VAL A 30 3.52 -16.65 -0.86
N GLN A 31 3.61 -15.99 -2.01
CA GLN A 31 2.47 -15.34 -2.65
C GLN A 31 1.36 -16.39 -2.81
N PRO A 32 0.19 -16.20 -2.17
CA PRO A 32 -0.91 -17.13 -2.33
C PRO A 32 -1.27 -17.16 -3.83
N LYS A 33 -1.80 -18.29 -4.30
CA LYS A 33 -2.45 -18.32 -5.61
C LYS A 33 -3.65 -17.38 -5.55
N ILE A 34 -3.44 -16.13 -5.97
CA ILE A 34 -4.50 -15.13 -6.03
C ILE A 34 -5.48 -15.62 -7.09
N SER A 35 -6.69 -16.00 -6.68
CA SER A 35 -7.77 -16.18 -7.63
C SER A 35 -8.19 -14.79 -8.11
N ASN A 36 -8.20 -14.54 -9.42
CA ASN A 36 -8.67 -13.28 -10.04
C ASN A 36 -10.19 -13.03 -9.87
N LYS A 37 -10.78 -13.44 -8.75
CA LYS A 37 -12.22 -13.32 -8.48
C LYS A 37 -12.65 -11.90 -8.16
N GLN A 38 -11.72 -11.01 -7.80
CA GLN A 38 -12.01 -9.59 -7.54
C GLN A 38 -11.37 -8.69 -8.59
N ASN A 39 -12.01 -8.63 -9.76
CA ASN A 39 -11.80 -7.55 -10.72
C ASN A 39 -13.01 -6.62 -10.64
N GLN A 40 -12.86 -5.50 -9.92
CA GLN A 40 -13.91 -4.50 -9.79
C GLN A 40 -13.74 -3.43 -10.87
N SER A 41 -14.77 -3.21 -11.68
CA SER A 41 -14.79 -2.16 -12.72
C SER A 41 -15.38 -0.83 -12.23
N SER A 42 -15.48 -0.65 -10.91
CA SER A 42 -16.13 0.49 -10.27
C SER A 42 -15.45 0.83 -8.96
N SER A 43 -15.65 2.07 -8.48
CA SER A 43 -15.17 2.50 -7.17
C SER A 43 -15.94 1.81 -6.04
N ARG A 44 -15.34 1.74 -4.86
CA ARG A 44 -16.01 1.23 -3.65
C ARG A 44 -17.26 2.03 -3.27
N LEU A 45 -17.32 3.32 -3.61
CA LEU A 45 -18.47 4.18 -3.28
C LEU A 45 -19.69 3.95 -4.18
N VAL A 46 -19.50 3.32 -5.35
CA VAL A 46 -20.58 3.15 -6.33
C VAL A 46 -21.06 1.70 -6.38
N SER A 47 -20.24 0.78 -6.90
CA SER A 47 -20.63 -0.63 -7.06
C SER A 47 -19.48 -1.62 -6.90
N GLY A 48 -18.29 -1.14 -6.53
CA GLY A 48 -17.08 -1.95 -6.39
C GLY A 48 -16.80 -2.47 -4.98
N ASN A 49 -17.68 -2.27 -3.99
CA ASN A 49 -17.45 -2.68 -2.60
C ASN A 49 -17.97 -4.09 -2.32
N ASP A 50 -17.16 -5.08 -2.70
CA ASP A 50 -17.40 -6.49 -2.37
C ASP A 50 -17.28 -6.76 -0.86
N ASN A 51 -18.04 -7.75 -0.36
CA ASN A 51 -18.07 -8.11 1.06
C ASN A 51 -16.71 -8.55 1.63
N SER A 52 -15.80 -9.05 0.81
CA SER A 52 -14.46 -9.42 1.27
C SER A 52 -13.63 -8.24 1.76
N PHE A 53 -13.88 -7.00 1.28
CA PHE A 53 -13.23 -5.81 1.83
C PHE A 53 -13.57 -5.63 3.30
N ARG A 54 -14.87 -5.68 3.65
CA ARG A 54 -15.34 -5.56 5.03
C ARG A 54 -14.73 -6.65 5.93
N ILE A 55 -14.73 -7.90 5.47
CA ILE A 55 -14.14 -9.03 6.21
C ILE A 55 -12.63 -8.79 6.47
N LEU A 56 -11.91 -8.29 5.47
CA LEU A 56 -10.49 -7.99 5.61
C LEU A 56 -10.27 -6.78 6.52
N GLU A 57 -11.09 -5.73 6.41
CA GLU A 57 -11.04 -4.53 7.26
C GLU A 57 -11.27 -4.86 8.74
N GLU A 58 -12.25 -5.73 9.06
CA GLU A 58 -12.49 -6.21 10.42
C GLU A 58 -11.27 -6.99 10.97
N LYS A 59 -10.69 -7.88 10.15
CA LYS A 59 -9.48 -8.64 10.53
C LYS A 59 -8.27 -7.73 10.75
N LEU A 60 -8.07 -6.74 9.89
CA LEU A 60 -6.96 -5.78 9.98
C LEU A 60 -7.11 -4.87 11.21
N ALA A 61 -8.32 -4.36 11.46
CA ALA A 61 -8.62 -3.55 12.65
C ALA A 61 -8.30 -4.32 13.93
N LYS A 62 -8.78 -5.58 14.03
CA LYS A 62 -8.46 -6.47 15.15
C LYS A 62 -6.96 -6.76 15.27
N HIS A 63 -6.30 -7.04 14.15
CA HIS A 63 -4.86 -7.33 14.12
C HIS A 63 -4.00 -6.15 14.57
N LYS A 64 -4.41 -4.92 14.23
CA LYS A 64 -3.73 -3.68 14.63
C LYS A 64 -4.25 -3.05 15.94
N SER A 65 -5.17 -3.73 16.62
CA SER A 65 -5.83 -3.23 17.83
C SER A 65 -6.42 -1.83 17.65
N GLN A 66 -7.10 -1.60 16.52
CA GLN A 66 -7.79 -0.35 16.19
C GLN A 66 -9.29 -0.57 16.10
N GLU A 67 -10.07 0.50 16.25
CA GLU A 67 -11.54 0.47 16.19
C GLU A 67 -12.06 0.12 14.79
N SER A 68 -11.37 0.57 13.74
CA SER A 68 -11.73 0.32 12.35
C SER A 68 -10.50 0.32 11.45
N SER A 69 -10.66 -0.13 10.20
CA SER A 69 -9.65 0.03 9.17
C SER A 69 -10.29 0.23 7.80
N LEU A 70 -9.55 0.83 6.87
CA LEU A 70 -9.99 1.11 5.51
C LEU A 70 -8.91 0.68 4.52
N ILE A 71 -9.29 -0.13 3.53
CA ILE A 71 -8.38 -0.61 2.49
C ILE A 71 -8.23 0.40 1.36
N PHE A 72 -6.98 0.64 0.99
CA PHE A 72 -6.56 1.36 -0.21
C PHE A 72 -5.80 0.44 -1.18
N PRO A 73 -5.79 0.72 -2.50
CA PRO A 73 -5.07 -0.11 -3.46
C PRO A 73 -3.54 -0.14 -3.24
N THR A 74 -2.96 0.94 -2.72
CA THR A 74 -1.52 1.03 -2.41
C THR A 74 -1.29 1.86 -1.14
N GLY A 75 -0.14 1.67 -0.50
CA GLY A 75 0.30 2.53 0.61
C GLY A 75 0.50 3.99 0.20
N TYR A 76 0.83 4.25 -1.07
CA TYR A 76 0.92 5.61 -1.60
C TYR A 76 -0.45 6.30 -1.57
N MET A 77 -1.49 5.63 -2.09
CA MET A 77 -2.86 6.17 -2.12
C MET A 77 -3.45 6.32 -0.72
N ALA A 78 -3.12 5.42 0.21
CA ALA A 78 -3.51 5.56 1.61
C ALA A 78 -2.96 6.87 2.21
N ASN A 79 -1.66 7.12 2.08
CA ASN A 79 -1.03 8.34 2.59
C ASN A 79 -1.61 9.60 1.94
N LEU A 80 -1.79 9.58 0.61
CA LEU A 80 -2.38 10.70 -0.11
C LEU A 80 -3.79 10.99 0.38
N GLY A 81 -4.66 9.99 0.37
CA GLY A 81 -6.07 10.14 0.73
C GLY A 81 -6.29 10.52 2.19
N VAL A 82 -5.51 9.97 3.13
CA VAL A 82 -5.66 10.29 4.55
C VAL A 82 -5.23 11.72 4.85
N ILE A 83 -4.01 12.10 4.45
CA ILE A 83 -3.46 13.41 4.80
C ILE A 83 -4.23 14.53 4.10
N SER A 84 -4.53 14.39 2.80
CA SER A 84 -5.26 15.44 2.08
C SER A 84 -6.71 15.61 2.55
N THR A 85 -7.27 14.63 3.25
CA THR A 85 -8.64 14.68 3.78
C THR A 85 -8.67 15.27 5.20
N LEU A 86 -7.69 14.91 6.03
CA LEU A 86 -7.65 15.34 7.44
C LEU A 86 -6.98 16.69 7.64
N VAL A 87 -6.07 17.07 6.75
CA VAL A 87 -5.26 18.29 6.87
C VAL A 87 -5.69 19.29 5.81
N GLY A 88 -5.94 20.54 6.22
CA GLY A 88 -6.22 21.66 5.35
C GLY A 88 -5.20 22.80 5.47
N LYS A 89 -5.42 23.84 4.67
CA LYS A 89 -4.52 25.02 4.54
C LYS A 89 -4.20 25.79 5.83
N ASN A 90 -4.99 25.60 6.88
CA ASN A 90 -4.85 26.30 8.15
C ASN A 90 -4.15 25.43 9.23
N ASP A 91 -3.79 24.20 8.87
CA ASP A 91 -3.12 23.27 9.78
C ASP A 91 -1.60 23.34 9.61
N LEU A 92 -0.90 22.78 10.60
CA LEU A 92 0.55 22.61 10.62
C LEU A 92 0.88 21.12 10.48
N VAL A 93 1.77 20.76 9.55
CA VAL A 93 2.26 19.39 9.40
C VAL A 93 3.76 19.33 9.67
N LEU A 94 4.13 18.72 10.79
CA LEU A 94 5.52 18.44 11.12
C LEU A 94 5.95 17.12 10.44
N SER A 95 6.64 17.24 9.30
CA SER A 95 7.11 16.10 8.51
C SER A 95 8.62 15.90 8.64
N ASP A 96 9.04 14.66 8.93
CA ASP A 96 10.45 14.29 8.96
C ASP A 96 11.08 14.37 7.56
N LYS A 97 12.33 14.82 7.48
CA LYS A 97 13.07 15.01 6.22
C LYS A 97 13.26 13.70 5.44
N LEU A 98 13.30 12.55 6.12
CA LEU A 98 13.51 11.22 5.54
C LEU A 98 12.20 10.45 5.35
N ASN A 99 11.05 11.10 5.53
CA ASN A 99 9.76 10.48 5.25
C ASN A 99 9.69 9.96 3.80
N HIS A 100 8.98 8.85 3.63
CA HIS A 100 8.74 8.28 2.31
C HIS A 100 8.06 9.31 1.40
N ALA A 101 8.42 9.32 0.11
CA ALA A 101 7.95 10.32 -0.86
C ALA A 101 6.41 10.48 -0.86
N SER A 102 5.65 9.41 -0.66
CA SER A 102 4.18 9.47 -0.59
C SER A 102 3.65 10.37 0.53
N LEU A 103 4.31 10.43 1.69
CA LEU A 103 3.92 11.30 2.80
C LEU A 103 4.23 12.76 2.46
N ILE A 104 5.42 13.01 1.90
CA ILE A 104 5.86 14.34 1.48
C ILE A 104 4.89 14.93 0.44
N GLU A 105 4.55 14.15 -0.58
CA GLU A 105 3.63 14.60 -1.63
C GLU A 105 2.21 14.80 -1.09
N ALA A 106 1.77 13.99 -0.14
CA ALA A 106 0.47 14.17 0.51
C ALA A 106 0.41 15.46 1.36
N CYS A 107 1.50 15.80 2.06
CA CYS A 107 1.60 17.06 2.80
C CYS A 107 1.59 18.27 1.87
N LYS A 108 2.24 18.18 0.69
CA LYS A 108 2.17 19.25 -0.32
C LYS A 108 0.76 19.41 -0.87
N LEU A 109 0.05 18.30 -1.11
CA LEU A 109 -1.31 18.32 -1.65
C LEU A 109 -2.31 18.98 -0.69
N SER A 110 -2.11 18.89 0.63
CA SER A 110 -3.02 19.49 1.62
C SER A 110 -2.98 21.02 1.69
N ASN A 111 -1.96 21.66 1.08
CA ASN A 111 -1.68 23.11 1.18
C ASN A 111 -1.48 23.62 2.61
N ALA A 112 -1.21 22.73 3.56
CA ALA A 112 -0.87 23.06 4.94
C ALA A 112 0.55 23.64 5.05
N LYS A 113 0.86 24.27 6.20
CA LYS A 113 2.20 24.80 6.48
C LYS A 113 3.08 23.83 7.24
#